data_AF-A0A963HDL9-F1
#
_entry.id   AF-A0A963HDL9-F1
#
_cell.length_a   1.000
_cell.length_b   1.000
_cell.length_c   1.000
_cell.angle_alpha   90.00
_cell.angle_beta   90.00
_cell.angle_gamma   90.00
#
_symmetry.space_group_name_H-M   'P 1'
#
loop_
_entity.id
_entity.type
_entity.pdbx_description
1 polymer ?
#
loop_
_entity_poly.entity_id
_entity_poly.type
_entity_poly.pdbx_seq_one_letter_code
_entity_poly.pdbx_strand_id
1 'polypeptide(L)'
;MRLIIALLASALSGLALGESAPALHRPAEWRESPPIISGRASFYGKRFTGRKTASGKDFHHENLSAASNRFPLGTMVAVRRPSSAYCIVVRINDRMGHRGRVIDLSRAAAEQLGMVEVGVTDVEIVPLPRPLIGHERACTLAFLPPTRLPAAEGLISDRADDALSADSLAGGQASDNSGE
;
A
#
# COMPACT_ATOMS: atom_id res chain seq x y z
N MET A 1 65.73 -17.23 44.06
CA MET A 1 64.71 -18.32 44.04
C MET A 1 63.39 -17.71 44.48
N ARG A 2 62.29 -18.01 43.76
CA ARG A 2 60.88 -17.61 43.97
C ARG A 2 60.49 -16.24 43.37
N LEU A 3 60.12 -16.19 42.08
CA LEU A 3 58.79 -16.44 41.50
C LEU A 3 57.82 -15.28 41.74
N ILE A 4 57.79 -14.34 40.79
CA ILE A 4 56.77 -13.30 40.64
C ILE A 4 55.58 -13.93 39.91
N ILE A 5 54.43 -13.96 40.58
CA ILE A 5 53.18 -14.53 40.09
C ILE A 5 52.33 -13.43 39.43
N ALA A 6 51.96 -13.71 38.18
CA ALA A 6 50.75 -13.37 37.44
C ALA A 6 50.17 -11.93 37.51
N LEU A 7 50.03 -11.33 36.33
CA LEU A 7 48.71 -10.90 35.84
C LEU A 7 48.73 -10.74 34.31
N LEU A 8 48.12 -11.72 33.65
CA LEU A 8 47.76 -11.73 32.24
C LEU A 8 46.68 -10.67 31.99
N ALA A 9 47.04 -9.53 31.40
CA ALA A 9 46.10 -8.59 30.84
C ALA A 9 45.85 -8.95 29.36
N SER A 10 44.90 -9.85 29.15
CA SER A 10 44.23 -10.04 27.87
C SER A 10 43.37 -8.81 27.57
N ALA A 11 43.73 -8.03 26.56
CA ALA A 11 42.80 -7.15 25.88
C ALA A 11 42.85 -7.49 24.39
N LEU A 12 42.02 -8.45 24.03
CA LEU A 12 41.67 -8.77 22.66
C LEU A 12 41.01 -7.51 22.07
N SER A 13 41.73 -6.79 21.22
CA SER A 13 41.15 -5.71 20.40
C SER A 13 40.25 -6.34 19.34
N GLY A 14 39.06 -6.78 19.75
CA GLY A 14 37.95 -7.08 18.87
C GLY A 14 37.30 -5.78 18.42
N LEU A 15 37.95 -5.05 17.51
CA LEU A 15 37.24 -4.00 16.78
C LEU A 15 36.51 -4.66 15.62
N ALA A 16 35.25 -4.97 15.88
CA ALA A 16 34.30 -5.44 14.88
C ALA A 16 34.35 -4.51 13.67
N LEU A 17 34.74 -5.05 12.52
CA LEU A 17 34.39 -4.46 11.24
C LEU A 17 32.87 -4.41 11.23
N GLY A 18 32.32 -3.22 11.43
CA GLY A 18 30.91 -2.95 11.23
C GLY A 18 30.62 -3.16 9.75
N GLU A 19 30.30 -4.40 9.38
CA GLU A 19 29.63 -4.70 8.14
C GLU A 19 28.32 -3.89 8.21
N SER A 20 28.29 -2.74 7.56
CA SER A 20 27.12 -1.88 7.51
C SER A 20 25.95 -2.75 7.07
N ALA A 21 25.03 -3.02 8.01
CA ALA A 21 23.83 -3.80 7.73
C ALA A 21 23.23 -3.22 6.44
N PRO A 22 22.84 -4.07 5.46
CA PRO A 22 22.22 -3.56 4.25
C PRO A 22 21.06 -2.70 4.71
N ALA A 23 21.13 -1.40 4.40
CA ALA A 23 20.09 -0.47 4.79
C ALA A 23 18.77 -1.10 4.33
N LEU A 24 17.97 -1.56 5.29
CA LEU A 24 16.62 -2.02 5.02
C LEU A 24 16.01 -0.88 4.23
N HIS A 25 15.67 -1.17 2.96
CA HIS A 25 15.29 -0.16 1.98
C HIS A 25 14.44 0.89 2.69
N ARG A 26 14.92 2.14 2.73
CA ARG A 26 14.17 3.29 3.25
C ARG A 26 12.74 3.07 2.76
N PRO A 27 11.72 2.92 3.64
CA PRO A 27 10.40 2.47 3.23
C PRO A 27 10.04 3.32 2.03
N ALA A 28 9.90 2.66 0.88
CA ALA A 28 9.77 3.32 -0.40
C ALA A 28 8.77 4.44 -0.19
N GLU A 29 9.25 5.68 -0.30
CA GLU A 29 8.48 6.90 -0.12
C GLU A 29 7.05 6.61 -0.54
N TRP A 30 6.13 6.56 0.43
CA TRP A 30 4.81 5.96 0.26
C TRP A 30 4.26 6.46 -1.05
N ARG A 31 4.25 5.61 -2.09
CA ARG A 31 3.75 6.02 -3.40
C ARG A 31 2.35 6.50 -3.12
N GLU A 32 2.13 7.79 -3.34
CA GLU A 32 0.82 8.40 -3.24
C GLU A 32 -0.17 7.46 -3.92
N SER A 33 -1.27 7.14 -3.24
CA SER A 33 -2.30 6.27 -3.81
C SER A 33 -2.57 6.73 -5.25
N PRO A 34 -2.66 5.81 -6.24
CA PRO A 34 -2.79 6.21 -7.62
C PRO A 34 -3.97 7.19 -7.75
N PRO A 35 -3.81 8.30 -8.48
CA PRO A 35 -4.82 9.35 -8.50
C PRO A 35 -6.16 8.78 -9.00
N ILE A 36 -7.23 9.06 -8.26
CA ILE A 36 -8.59 8.75 -8.69
C ILE A 36 -8.96 9.72 -9.80
N ILE A 37 -9.29 9.20 -10.98
CA ILE A 37 -9.76 9.98 -12.11
C ILE A 37 -11.29 9.87 -12.20
N SER A 38 -11.98 10.99 -11.99
CA SER A 38 -13.43 11.08 -12.11
C SER A 38 -13.86 11.56 -13.49
N GLY A 39 -15.02 11.11 -13.96
CA GLY A 39 -15.67 11.63 -15.16
C GLY A 39 -16.76 10.72 -15.69
N ARG A 40 -17.24 10.99 -16.91
CA ARG A 40 -18.32 10.22 -17.53
C ARG A 40 -17.81 8.96 -18.24
N ALA A 41 -18.55 7.87 -18.09
CA ALA A 41 -18.37 6.63 -18.84
C ALA A 41 -19.49 6.42 -19.88
N SER A 42 -19.18 5.73 -20.98
CA SER A 42 -20.20 5.09 -21.83
C SER A 42 -19.80 3.64 -22.11
N PHE A 43 -20.46 2.98 -23.07
CA PHE A 43 -20.05 1.66 -23.53
C PHE A 43 -20.29 1.46 -25.03
N TYR A 44 -19.49 0.59 -25.64
CA TYR A 44 -19.68 0.20 -27.04
C TYR A 44 -20.76 -0.89 -27.17
N GLY A 45 -21.61 -0.74 -28.19
CA GLY A 45 -22.60 -1.74 -28.55
C GLY A 45 -22.01 -3.00 -29.19
N LYS A 46 -22.81 -4.07 -29.28
CA LYS A 46 -22.40 -5.38 -29.85
C LYS A 46 -21.85 -5.29 -31.28
N ARG A 47 -22.33 -4.32 -32.07
CA ARG A 47 -21.92 -4.06 -33.46
C ARG A 47 -20.43 -3.77 -33.69
N PHE A 48 -19.68 -3.47 -32.63
CA PHE A 48 -18.24 -3.22 -32.73
C PHE A 48 -17.40 -4.51 -32.68
N THR A 49 -18.01 -5.64 -32.34
CA THR A 49 -17.32 -6.95 -32.26
C THR A 49 -16.60 -7.28 -33.57
N GLY A 50 -15.37 -7.77 -33.46
CA GLY A 50 -14.50 -8.12 -34.60
C GLY A 50 -13.71 -6.94 -35.18
N ARG A 51 -13.93 -5.70 -34.72
CA ARG A 51 -13.11 -4.54 -35.14
C ARG A 51 -11.78 -4.53 -34.41
N LYS A 52 -10.72 -4.06 -35.08
CA LYS A 52 -9.41 -3.84 -34.45
C LYS A 52 -9.48 -2.71 -33.42
N THR A 53 -8.97 -2.99 -32.22
CA THR A 53 -8.70 -2.00 -31.18
C THR A 53 -7.33 -1.37 -31.39
N ALA A 54 -7.03 -0.26 -30.70
CA ALA A 54 -5.71 0.37 -30.70
C ALA A 54 -4.59 -0.55 -30.16
N SER A 55 -4.92 -1.60 -29.40
CA SER A 55 -3.95 -2.65 -29.02
C SER A 55 -3.60 -3.62 -30.15
N GLY A 56 -4.26 -3.51 -31.31
CA GLY A 56 -4.10 -4.41 -32.46
C GLY A 56 -4.93 -5.70 -32.39
N LYS A 57 -5.55 -5.99 -31.25
CA LYS A 57 -6.44 -7.15 -31.07
C LYS A 57 -7.87 -6.85 -31.48
N ASP A 58 -8.62 -7.87 -31.87
CA ASP A 58 -10.04 -7.73 -32.17
C ASP A 58 -10.84 -7.47 -30.90
N PHE A 59 -11.78 -6.52 -31.00
CA PHE A 59 -12.72 -6.22 -29.94
C PHE A 59 -13.76 -7.34 -29.82
N HIS A 60 -14.04 -7.75 -28.58
CA HIS A 60 -15.17 -8.61 -28.25
C HIS A 60 -15.98 -7.96 -27.14
N HIS A 61 -17.28 -7.77 -27.38
CA HIS A 61 -18.15 -7.05 -26.45
C HIS A 61 -18.35 -7.77 -25.09
N GLU A 62 -18.07 -9.07 -25.05
CA GLU A 62 -18.15 -9.93 -23.87
C GLU A 62 -16.89 -9.88 -23.00
N ASN A 63 -15.77 -9.32 -23.52
CA ASN A 63 -14.54 -9.19 -22.75
C ASN A 63 -14.65 -8.03 -21.76
N LEU A 64 -14.02 -8.16 -20.58
CA LEU A 64 -13.87 -7.05 -19.64
C LEU A 64 -12.74 -6.10 -20.07
N SER A 65 -13.08 -5.24 -21.03
CA SER A 65 -12.15 -4.28 -21.62
C SER A 65 -12.77 -2.90 -21.77
N ALA A 66 -11.92 -1.90 -22.01
CA ALA A 66 -12.34 -0.53 -22.22
C ALA A 66 -11.40 0.26 -23.13
N ALA A 67 -11.94 1.31 -23.75
CA ALA A 67 -11.17 2.36 -24.40
C ALA A 67 -10.96 3.53 -23.43
N SER A 68 -9.75 4.07 -23.37
CA SER A 68 -9.48 5.33 -22.67
C SER A 68 -8.24 6.01 -23.24
N ASN A 69 -8.26 7.34 -23.27
CA ASN A 69 -7.11 8.16 -23.65
C ASN A 69 -6.27 8.60 -22.44
N ARG A 70 -6.72 8.30 -21.21
CA ARG A 70 -6.08 8.71 -19.95
C ARG A 70 -5.07 7.68 -19.43
N PHE A 71 -5.12 6.45 -19.95
CA PHE A 71 -4.31 5.33 -19.46
C PHE A 71 -3.53 4.68 -20.60
N PRO A 72 -2.29 4.22 -20.36
CA PRO A 72 -1.57 3.37 -21.31
C PRO A 72 -2.38 2.14 -21.74
N LEU A 73 -2.14 1.64 -22.95
CA LEU A 73 -2.72 0.37 -23.38
C LEU A 73 -2.15 -0.76 -22.51
N GLY A 74 -2.99 -1.73 -22.17
CA GLY A 74 -2.65 -2.87 -21.32
C GLY A 74 -2.89 -2.62 -19.82
N THR A 75 -3.05 -1.37 -19.38
CA THR A 75 -3.31 -1.04 -17.98
C THR A 75 -4.59 -1.72 -17.49
N MET A 76 -4.53 -2.35 -16.33
CA MET A 76 -5.70 -2.81 -15.60
C MET A 76 -6.20 -1.65 -14.74
N VAL A 77 -7.49 -1.34 -14.80
CA VAL A 77 -8.09 -0.28 -14.00
C VAL A 77 -9.28 -0.82 -13.22
N ALA A 78 -9.43 -0.35 -11.98
CA ALA A 78 -10.66 -0.48 -11.22
C ALA A 78 -11.58 0.68 -11.60
N VAL A 79 -12.84 0.40 -11.87
CA VAL A 79 -13.87 1.37 -12.24
C VAL A 79 -15.03 1.19 -11.28
N ARG A 80 -15.39 2.25 -10.54
CA ARG A 80 -16.61 2.26 -9.72
C ARG A 80 -17.59 3.29 -10.22
N ARG A 81 -18.87 3.03 -9.99
CA ARG A 81 -19.96 3.97 -10.23
C ARG A 81 -20.38 4.55 -8.88
N PRO A 82 -20.04 5.80 -8.51
CA PRO A 82 -20.29 6.33 -7.16
C PRO A 82 -21.76 6.32 -6.73
N SER A 83 -22.68 6.39 -7.68
CA SER A 83 -24.13 6.30 -7.42
C SER A 83 -24.61 4.88 -7.09
N SER A 84 -23.74 3.87 -7.10
CA SER A 84 -24.05 2.48 -6.75
C SER A 84 -22.87 1.84 -6.00
N ALA A 85 -23.07 0.60 -5.53
CA ALA A 85 -22.00 -0.19 -4.92
C ALA A 85 -21.16 -0.98 -5.95
N TYR A 86 -21.39 -0.77 -7.26
CA TYR A 86 -20.75 -1.58 -8.30
C TYR A 86 -19.34 -1.08 -8.61
N CYS A 87 -18.42 -2.04 -8.65
CA CYS A 87 -17.01 -1.84 -8.94
C CYS A 87 -16.51 -3.02 -9.78
N ILE A 88 -15.88 -2.73 -10.91
CA ILE A 88 -15.33 -3.76 -11.81
C ILE A 88 -13.87 -3.50 -12.15
N VAL A 89 -13.18 -4.53 -12.61
CA VAL A 89 -11.83 -4.42 -13.15
C VAL A 89 -11.85 -4.67 -14.64
N VAL A 90 -11.27 -3.74 -15.42
CA VAL A 90 -11.19 -3.85 -16.88
C VAL A 90 -9.78 -3.60 -17.39
N ARG A 91 -9.46 -4.18 -18.55
CA ARG A 91 -8.23 -3.88 -19.29
C ARG A 91 -8.45 -2.74 -20.26
N ILE A 92 -7.57 -1.74 -20.25
CA ILE A 92 -7.51 -0.73 -21.31
C ILE A 92 -6.88 -1.34 -22.55
N ASN A 93 -7.64 -1.53 -23.63
CA ASN A 93 -7.15 -2.12 -24.88
C ASN A 93 -7.40 -1.25 -26.10
N ASP A 94 -8.05 -0.10 -25.94
CA ASP A 94 -8.42 0.76 -27.07
C ASP A 94 -8.33 2.26 -26.73
N ARG A 95 -8.51 3.10 -27.76
CA ARG A 95 -8.53 4.56 -27.69
C ARG A 95 -9.87 5.11 -28.15
N MET A 96 -10.29 6.19 -27.49
CA MET A 96 -11.56 6.84 -27.81
C MET A 96 -11.34 7.95 -28.84
N GLY A 97 -12.19 8.00 -29.87
CA GLY A 97 -12.21 9.14 -30.79
C GLY A 97 -12.84 10.41 -30.18
N HIS A 98 -13.70 10.25 -29.17
CA HIS A 98 -14.37 11.34 -28.47
C HIS A 98 -13.69 11.68 -27.14
N ARG A 99 -13.64 12.97 -26.78
CA ARG A 99 -12.92 13.46 -25.58
C ARG A 99 -13.82 13.88 -24.41
N GLY A 100 -15.15 13.89 -24.55
CA GLY A 100 -16.08 14.28 -23.48
C GLY A 100 -16.32 13.21 -22.41
N ARG A 101 -15.64 12.06 -22.49
CA ARG A 101 -15.73 10.94 -21.54
C ARG A 101 -14.35 10.44 -21.18
N VAL A 102 -14.23 9.87 -19.98
CA VAL A 102 -12.96 9.34 -19.47
C VAL A 102 -12.74 7.88 -19.86
N ILE A 103 -13.82 7.13 -20.12
CA ILE A 103 -13.76 5.72 -20.48
C ILE A 103 -14.99 5.27 -21.29
N ASP A 104 -14.78 4.40 -22.26
CA ASP A 104 -15.84 3.66 -22.94
C ASP A 104 -15.66 2.15 -22.66
N LEU A 105 -16.59 1.56 -21.94
CA LEU A 105 -16.56 0.16 -21.53
C LEU A 105 -17.01 -0.78 -22.66
N SER A 106 -16.66 -2.06 -22.57
CA SER A 106 -17.37 -3.11 -23.31
C SER A 106 -18.79 -3.28 -22.77
N ARG A 107 -19.63 -4.02 -23.52
CA ARG A 107 -21.00 -4.33 -23.11
C ARG A 107 -21.02 -5.15 -21.81
N ALA A 108 -20.21 -6.20 -21.71
CA ALA A 108 -20.15 -7.02 -20.49
C ALA A 108 -19.66 -6.23 -19.27
N ALA A 109 -18.68 -5.34 -19.46
CA ALA A 109 -18.24 -4.45 -18.39
C ALA A 109 -19.36 -3.49 -17.95
N ALA A 110 -20.10 -2.91 -18.90
CA ALA A 110 -21.23 -2.04 -18.59
C ALA A 110 -22.38 -2.76 -17.87
N GLU A 111 -22.62 -4.04 -18.21
CA GLU A 111 -23.59 -4.90 -17.54
C GLU A 111 -23.16 -5.14 -16.08
N GLN A 112 -21.91 -5.51 -15.84
CA GLN A 112 -21.40 -5.74 -14.48
C GLN A 112 -21.32 -4.45 -13.64
N LEU A 113 -21.07 -3.30 -14.26
CA LEU A 113 -21.11 -2.00 -13.58
C LEU A 113 -22.55 -1.50 -13.35
N GLY A 114 -23.56 -2.17 -13.91
CA GLY A 114 -24.96 -1.78 -13.78
C GLY A 114 -25.26 -0.43 -14.45
N MET A 115 -24.75 -0.21 -15.67
CA MET A 115 -24.92 1.06 -16.38
C MET A 115 -25.55 0.96 -17.77
N VAL A 116 -26.02 -0.23 -18.19
CA VAL A 116 -26.61 -0.42 -19.53
C VAL A 116 -27.86 0.42 -19.73
N GLU A 117 -28.77 0.45 -18.75
CA GLU A 117 -30.06 1.17 -18.86
C GLU A 117 -29.87 2.68 -18.93
N VAL A 118 -28.95 3.22 -18.12
CA VAL A 118 -28.66 4.67 -18.09
C VAL A 118 -27.83 5.12 -19.29
N GLY A 119 -27.12 4.21 -19.96
CA GLY A 119 -26.29 4.51 -21.13
C GLY A 119 -24.96 5.19 -20.79
N VAL A 120 -25.04 6.31 -20.07
CA VAL A 120 -23.91 7.14 -19.64
C VAL A 120 -24.09 7.52 -18.17
N THR A 121 -23.03 7.37 -17.37
CA THR A 121 -23.01 7.70 -15.95
C THR A 121 -21.65 8.24 -15.53
N ASP A 122 -21.60 8.91 -14.39
CA ASP A 122 -20.34 9.26 -13.74
C ASP A 122 -19.67 8.02 -13.13
N VAL A 123 -18.35 7.98 -13.23
CA VAL A 123 -17.48 6.93 -12.71
C VAL A 123 -16.23 7.51 -12.09
N GLU A 124 -15.59 6.71 -11.26
CA GLU A 124 -14.25 6.94 -10.76
C GLU A 124 -13.35 5.77 -11.15
N ILE A 125 -12.10 6.08 -11.52
CA ILE A 125 -11.17 5.13 -12.12
C ILE A 125 -9.81 5.20 -11.43
N VAL A 126 -9.27 4.05 -11.06
CA VAL A 126 -7.94 3.91 -10.45
C VAL A 126 -7.12 2.87 -11.22
N PRO A 127 -5.87 3.17 -11.63
CA PRO A 127 -4.94 2.16 -12.12
C PRO A 127 -4.65 1.11 -11.05
N LEU A 128 -4.82 -0.17 -11.40
CA LEU A 128 -4.50 -1.24 -10.47
C LEU A 128 -2.98 -1.43 -10.34
N PRO A 129 -2.43 -1.38 -9.12
CA PRO A 129 -1.04 -1.76 -8.90
C PRO A 129 -0.87 -3.27 -9.13
N ARG A 130 0.34 -3.69 -9.51
CA ARG A 130 0.64 -5.09 -9.87
C ARG A 130 0.15 -6.12 -8.84
N PRO A 131 0.30 -5.92 -7.52
CA PRO A 131 -0.15 -6.90 -6.53
C PRO A 131 -1.67 -7.16 -6.51
N LEU A 132 -2.48 -6.22 -7.05
CA LEU A 132 -3.93 -6.35 -7.09
C LEU A 132 -4.45 -6.95 -8.40
N ILE A 133 -3.60 -7.19 -9.40
CA ILE A 133 -4.06 -7.76 -10.67
C ILE A 133 -4.45 -9.23 -10.45
N GLY A 134 -5.73 -9.56 -10.67
CA GLY A 134 -6.27 -10.90 -10.46
C GLY A 134 -6.75 -11.18 -9.03
N HIS A 135 -6.61 -10.21 -8.11
CA HIS A 135 -7.09 -10.35 -6.75
C HIS A 135 -8.63 -10.26 -6.71
N GLU A 136 -9.31 -11.14 -5.96
CA GLU A 136 -10.79 -11.16 -5.87
C GLU A 136 -11.38 -9.80 -5.42
N ARG A 137 -10.69 -9.14 -4.49
CA ARG A 137 -11.07 -7.83 -3.94
C ARG A 137 -10.36 -6.66 -4.61
N ALA A 138 -9.72 -6.86 -5.77
CA ALA A 138 -8.90 -5.85 -6.42
C ALA A 138 -9.62 -4.51 -6.57
N CYS A 139 -10.89 -4.54 -6.98
CA CYS A 139 -11.66 -3.31 -7.20
C CYS A 139 -11.85 -2.53 -5.90
N THR A 140 -12.35 -3.18 -4.85
CA THR A 140 -12.56 -2.53 -3.55
C THR A 140 -11.26 -2.02 -2.95
N LEU A 141 -10.21 -2.85 -2.96
CA LEU A 141 -8.90 -2.48 -2.42
C LEU A 141 -8.28 -1.28 -3.14
N ALA A 142 -8.54 -1.10 -4.44
CA ALA A 142 -8.04 0.02 -5.22
C ALA A 142 -8.61 1.39 -4.78
N PHE A 143 -9.79 1.40 -4.15
CA PHE A 143 -10.45 2.62 -3.67
C PHE A 143 -10.35 2.80 -2.16
N LEU A 144 -9.62 1.94 -1.45
CA LEU A 144 -9.39 2.14 -0.03
C LEU A 144 -8.45 3.34 0.19
N PRO A 145 -8.71 4.19 1.19
CA PRO A 145 -7.75 5.20 1.58
C PRO A 145 -6.43 4.53 1.97
N PRO A 146 -5.27 5.15 1.70
CA PRO A 146 -4.02 4.63 2.21
C PRO A 146 -4.14 4.57 3.72
N THR A 147 -4.05 3.36 4.29
CA THR A 147 -3.99 3.19 5.73
C THR A 147 -2.70 3.82 6.19
N ARG A 148 -2.79 5.03 6.76
CA ARG A 148 -1.71 5.53 7.61
C ARG A 148 -1.68 4.61 8.81
N LEU A 149 -0.78 3.63 8.78
CA LEU A 149 -0.34 3.02 10.02
C LEU A 149 0.17 4.18 10.86
N PRO A 150 -0.32 4.40 12.10
CA PRO A 150 0.35 5.33 12.98
C PRO A 150 1.81 4.86 13.02
N ALA A 151 2.72 5.76 12.68
CA ALA A 151 4.12 5.53 12.97
C ALA A 151 4.19 5.06 14.42
N ALA A 152 4.95 4.00 14.67
CA ALA A 152 5.21 3.55 16.03
C ALA A 152 6.09 4.60 16.76
N GLU A 153 5.63 5.84 16.84
CA GLU A 153 6.12 6.85 17.75
C GLU A 153 5.67 6.41 19.15
N GLY A 154 6.60 5.84 19.93
CA GLY A 154 6.46 5.83 21.38
C GLY A 154 6.22 4.51 22.08
N LEU A 155 6.73 3.38 21.59
CA LEU A 155 6.87 2.16 22.41
C LEU A 155 8.34 1.74 22.58
N ILE A 156 9.20 2.71 22.91
CA ILE A 156 10.44 2.45 23.64
C ILE A 156 10.40 3.42 24.80
N SER A 157 9.72 3.02 25.88
CA SER A 157 9.76 3.80 27.13
C SER A 157 11.15 3.64 27.72
N ASP A 158 11.79 4.76 28.01
CA ASP A 158 12.88 4.90 28.97
C ASP A 158 12.62 4.04 30.21
N ARG A 159 13.22 2.85 30.26
CA ARG A 159 13.37 2.01 31.46
C ARG A 159 14.62 1.14 31.28
N ALA A 160 15.78 1.79 31.30
CA ALA A 160 17.05 1.10 31.43
C ALA A 160 18.06 1.92 32.24
N ASP A 161 17.61 2.68 33.25
CA ASP A 161 18.50 3.32 34.23
C ASP A 161 17.75 3.42 35.58
N ASP A 162 17.55 2.29 36.27
CA ASP A 162 17.24 2.26 37.71
C ASP A 162 17.29 0.82 38.23
N ALA A 163 18.48 0.23 38.20
CA ALA A 163 18.80 -0.92 39.03
C ALA A 163 20.32 -1.04 39.13
N LEU A 164 20.90 -0.49 40.21
CA LEU A 164 22.09 -1.00 40.94
C LEU A 164 22.60 0.09 41.89
N SER A 165 21.98 0.19 43.06
CA SER A 165 22.68 0.68 44.27
C SER A 165 22.03 0.05 45.50
N ALA A 166 22.44 -1.18 45.79
CA ALA A 166 22.21 -1.83 47.06
C ALA A 166 23.46 -2.63 47.43
N ASP A 167 24.35 -1.97 48.18
CA ASP A 167 25.13 -2.53 49.30
C ASP A 167 25.90 -1.33 49.88
N SER A 168 25.97 -1.02 51.17
CA SER A 168 26.03 -1.95 52.29
C SER A 168 25.93 -1.18 53.63
N LEU A 169 25.24 -1.82 54.58
CA LEU A 169 25.60 -2.03 55.98
C LEU A 169 25.57 -0.89 57.03
N ALA A 170 24.65 -1.15 57.98
CA ALA A 170 24.88 -1.25 59.43
C ALA A 170 24.60 -0.02 60.30
N GLY A 171 23.71 -0.23 61.29
CA GLY A 171 23.58 0.64 62.46
C GLY A 171 22.19 0.69 63.10
N GLY A 172 21.60 -0.46 63.44
CA GLY A 172 20.46 -0.48 64.34
C GLY A 172 20.93 -0.35 65.79
N GLN A 173 20.33 0.58 66.54
CA GLN A 173 20.01 0.39 67.96
C GLN A 173 18.99 1.44 68.42
N ALA A 174 18.01 0.96 69.15
CA ALA A 174 16.88 1.67 69.72
C ALA A 174 17.25 2.31 71.07
N SER A 175 16.56 3.39 71.44
CA SER A 175 16.13 3.67 72.83
C SER A 175 15.32 4.98 72.94
N ASP A 176 14.16 4.84 73.58
CA ASP A 176 13.28 5.81 74.25
C ASP A 176 13.91 7.13 74.77
N ASN A 177 13.17 8.24 74.72
CA ASN A 177 12.27 8.70 75.81
C ASN A 177 11.97 10.24 75.72
N SER A 178 10.73 10.62 76.07
CA SER A 178 10.23 11.89 76.69
C SER A 178 10.74 13.26 76.17
N GLY A 179 9.91 14.25 75.83
CA GLY A 179 8.75 14.72 76.59
C GLY A 179 9.20 15.74 77.63
N GLU A 180 8.91 17.03 77.35
CA GLU A 180 9.14 18.27 78.14
C GLU A 180 10.52 18.93 78.09
#